data_AF-A0A922VXH4-F1
#
_entry.id   AF-A0A922VXH4-F1
#
_cell.length_a   1.000
_cell.length_b   1.000
_cell.length_c   1.000
_cell.angle_alpha   90.00
_cell.angle_beta   90.00
_cell.angle_gamma   90.00
#
_symmetry.space_group_name_H-M   'P 1'
#
loop_
_entity.id
_entity.type
_entity.pdbx_description
1 polymer ?
#
loop_
_entity_poly.entity_id
_entity_poly.type
_entity_poly.pdbx_seq_one_letter_code
_entity_poly.pdbx_strand_id
1 'polypeptide(L)'
;MAASKTRIDWSLLLLRLAVGGMALLAGLQPLLGARIPANLEQLAHWSLNLAEMLCGVFMLLGLWMPLASLGLTLIIGWPLAHGWLHGAPFFGNLHGLFLLLVALASALGGAGKWSVGRG
;
A
#
# COMPACT_ATOMS: atom_id res chain seq x y z
N MET A 1 -12.96 -18.87 -21.06
CA MET A 1 -11.75 -19.66 -20.77
C MET A 1 -11.50 -19.62 -19.27
N ALA A 2 -11.62 -20.73 -18.56
CA ALA A 2 -11.25 -20.81 -17.14
C ALA A 2 -9.73 -20.65 -17.04
N ALA A 3 -9.25 -19.58 -16.41
CA ALA A 3 -7.83 -19.42 -16.14
C ALA A 3 -7.38 -20.55 -15.19
N SER A 4 -6.30 -21.25 -15.54
CA SER A 4 -5.72 -22.27 -14.66
C SER A 4 -5.44 -21.66 -13.29
N LYS A 5 -5.81 -22.37 -12.21
CA LYS A 5 -5.61 -21.95 -10.81
C LYS A 5 -4.17 -21.47 -10.57
N THR A 6 -3.20 -22.09 -11.23
CA THR A 6 -1.79 -21.70 -11.21
C THR A 6 -1.54 -20.29 -11.74
N ARG A 7 -2.21 -19.87 -12.82
CA ARG A 7 -2.08 -18.50 -13.37
C ARG A 7 -2.67 -17.46 -12.43
N ILE A 8 -3.79 -17.77 -11.80
CA ILE A 8 -4.43 -16.87 -10.82
C ILE A 8 -3.47 -16.64 -9.64
N ASP A 9 -2.86 -17.71 -9.12
CA ASP A 9 -1.89 -17.58 -8.03
C ASP A 9 -0.65 -16.76 -8.39
N TRP A 10 -0.13 -16.92 -9.61
CA TRP A 10 1.00 -16.12 -10.11
C TRP A 10 0.61 -14.64 -10.29
N SER A 11 -0.61 -14.37 -10.78
CA SER A 11 -1.10 -13.01 -10.91
C SER A 11 -1.22 -12.30 -9.56
N LEU A 12 -1.68 -13.01 -8.52
CA LEU A 12 -1.78 -12.47 -7.16
C LEU A 12 -0.40 -12.21 -6.53
N LEU A 13 0.59 -13.05 -6.83
CA LEU A 13 1.97 -12.84 -6.40
C LEU A 13 2.58 -11.60 -7.07
N LEU A 14 2.45 -11.49 -8.39
CA LEU A 14 2.94 -10.32 -9.13
C LEU A 14 2.27 -9.03 -8.66
N LEU A 15 0.96 -9.09 -8.38
CA LEU A 15 0.21 -7.95 -7.86
C LEU A 15 0.76 -7.54 -6.49
N ARG A 16 1.04 -8.46 -5.58
CA ARG A 16 1.70 -8.11 -4.30
C ARG A 16 3.10 -7.58 -4.45
N LEU A 17 3.89 -8.16 -5.35
CA LEU A 17 5.26 -7.73 -5.54
C LEU A 17 5.29 -6.29 -6.08
N ALA A 18 4.39 -5.96 -7.00
CA ALA A 18 4.23 -4.61 -7.51
C ALA A 18 3.74 -3.63 -6.42
N VAL A 19 2.69 -3.98 -5.68
CA VAL A 19 2.09 -3.07 -4.68
C VAL A 19 2.95 -2.93 -3.44
N GLY A 20 3.37 -4.06 -2.85
CA GLY A 20 4.23 -4.08 -1.67
C GLY A 20 5.61 -3.49 -1.97
N GLY A 21 6.16 -3.75 -3.17
CA GLY A 21 7.41 -3.16 -3.63
C GLY A 21 7.30 -1.63 -3.81
N MET A 22 6.23 -1.14 -4.43
CA MET A 22 6.01 0.30 -4.54
C MET A 22 5.83 0.98 -3.18
N ALA A 23 5.01 0.42 -2.30
CA ALA A 23 4.80 0.99 -0.95
C ALA A 23 6.10 1.02 -0.13
N LEU A 24 6.94 0.00 -0.28
CA LEU A 24 8.23 -0.07 0.38
C LEU A 24 9.18 1.02 -0.15
N LEU A 25 9.27 1.20 -1.46
CA LEU A 25 10.10 2.24 -2.07
C LEU A 25 9.57 3.65 -1.77
N ALA A 26 8.24 3.84 -1.82
CA ALA A 26 7.56 5.11 -1.53
C ALA A 26 7.76 5.54 -0.07
N GLY A 27 7.73 4.61 0.88
CA GLY A 27 8.05 4.89 2.29
C GLY A 27 9.55 5.10 2.52
N LEU A 28 10.41 4.32 1.84
CA LEU A 28 11.87 4.39 2.03
C LEU A 28 12.50 5.68 1.47
N GLN A 29 11.99 6.19 0.34
CA GLN A 29 12.51 7.40 -0.31
C GLN A 29 12.53 8.64 0.61
N PRO A 30 11.45 9.01 1.31
CA PRO A 30 11.47 10.11 2.28
C PRO A 30 12.28 9.78 3.53
N LEU A 31 12.38 8.50 3.93
CA LEU A 31 13.22 8.06 5.05
C LEU A 31 14.73 8.24 4.78
N LEU A 32 15.18 7.99 3.54
CA LEU A 32 16.56 8.21 3.12
C LEU A 32 16.89 9.70 2.91
N GLY A 33 15.89 10.51 2.57
CA GLY A 33 16.06 11.95 2.33
C GLY A 33 15.89 12.83 3.57
N ALA A 34 15.19 12.36 4.61
CA ALA A 34 14.85 13.17 5.78
C ALA A 34 15.88 13.06 6.92
N ARG A 35 16.28 14.21 7.48
CA ARG A 35 16.98 14.28 8.77
C ARG A 35 16.05 13.85 9.92
N ILE A 36 16.65 13.40 11.02
CA ILE A 36 15.95 13.03 12.28
C ILE A 36 14.90 14.08 12.63
N PRO A 37 13.63 13.70 12.87
CA PRO A 37 12.54 14.64 13.10
C PRO A 37 12.80 15.47 14.37
N ALA A 38 12.77 16.80 14.23
CA ALA A 38 12.94 17.73 15.33
C ALA A 38 11.60 18.25 15.91
N ASN A 39 10.51 18.13 15.14
CA ASN A 39 9.18 18.65 15.47
C ASN A 39 8.13 17.52 15.47
N LEU A 40 7.04 17.72 16.22
CA LEU A 40 5.91 16.78 16.34
C LEU A 40 5.20 16.48 15.01
N GLU A 41 4.97 17.50 14.16
CA GLU A 41 4.36 17.30 12.84
C GLU A 41 5.25 16.46 11.92
N GLN A 42 6.56 16.69 11.99
CA GLN A 42 7.54 15.96 11.21
C GLN A 42 7.67 14.50 11.70
N LEU A 43 7.54 14.28 13.01
CA LEU A 43 7.46 12.94 13.59
C LEU A 43 6.22 12.18 13.09
N ALA A 44 5.07 12.85 12.98
CA ALA A 44 3.83 12.24 12.47
C ALA A 44 3.94 11.86 10.98
N HIS A 45 4.52 12.73 10.15
CA HIS A 45 4.78 12.39 8.75
C HIS A 45 5.82 11.27 8.61
N TRP A 46 6.85 11.28 9.46
CA TRP A 46 7.88 10.26 9.45
C TRP A 46 7.34 8.89 9.89
N SER A 47 6.49 8.84 10.92
CA SER A 47 5.85 7.60 11.37
C SER A 47 4.84 7.05 10.37
N LEU A 48 4.12 7.91 9.64
CA LEU A 48 3.26 7.50 8.52
C LEU A 48 4.06 6.84 7.39
N ASN A 49 5.20 7.42 7.00
CA ASN A 49 6.06 6.84 5.97
C ASN A 49 6.65 5.49 6.42
N LEU A 50 6.99 5.35 7.70
CA LEU A 50 7.37 4.06 8.29
C LEU A 50 6.24 3.05 8.24
N ALA A 51 5.01 3.45 8.58
CA ALA A 51 3.85 2.58 8.53
C ALA A 51 3.53 2.13 7.10
N GLU A 52 3.73 2.99 6.11
CA GLU A 52 3.61 2.65 4.69
C GLU A 52 4.66 1.62 4.26
N MET A 53 5.92 1.83 4.65
CA MET A 53 7.00 0.88 4.41
C MET A 53 6.71 -0.48 5.07
N LEU A 54 6.25 -0.46 6.32
CA LEU A 54 5.89 -1.66 7.08
C LEU A 54 4.71 -2.42 6.42
N CYS A 55 3.68 -1.69 5.94
CA CYS A 55 2.58 -2.28 5.17
C CYS A 55 3.08 -2.90 3.86
N GLY A 56 4.03 -2.25 3.17
CA GLY A 56 4.69 -2.81 1.99
C GLY A 56 5.40 -4.13 2.29
N VAL A 57 6.16 -4.20 3.38
CA VAL A 57 6.82 -5.44 3.84
C VAL A 57 5.79 -6.54 4.15
N PHE A 58 4.73 -6.22 4.89
CA PHE A 58 3.68 -7.20 5.21
C PHE A 58 2.95 -7.71 3.96
N MET A 59 2.70 -6.83 2.97
CA MET A 59 2.15 -7.24 1.68
C MET A 59 3.09 -8.17 0.89
N LEU A 60 4.39 -7.89 0.90
CA LEU A 60 5.40 -8.73 0.24
C LEU A 60 5.48 -10.12 0.89
N LEU A 61 5.46 -10.17 2.22
CA LEU A 61 5.44 -11.43 2.98
C LEU A 61 4.10 -12.15 2.87
N GLY A 62 3.04 -11.49 2.38
CA GLY A 62 1.69 -12.03 2.33
C GLY A 62 1.13 -12.32 3.73
N LEU A 63 1.67 -11.67 4.76
CA LEU A 63 1.29 -11.85 6.15
C LEU A 63 0.27 -10.76 6.51
N TRP A 64 -0.87 -11.14 7.10
CA TRP A 64 -1.89 -10.19 7.54
C TRP A 64 -2.37 -9.23 6.43
N MET A 65 -2.47 -9.75 5.20
CA MET A 65 -2.82 -8.96 4.01
C MET A 65 -4.06 -8.07 4.10
N PRO A 66 -5.22 -8.50 4.67
CA PRO A 66 -6.35 -7.59 4.79
C PRO A 66 -5.99 -6.39 5.67
N LEU A 67 -5.25 -6.60 6.76
CA LEU A 67 -4.85 -5.51 7.66
C LEU A 67 -3.81 -4.59 7.03
N ALA A 68 -2.79 -5.15 6.35
CA ALA A 68 -1.79 -4.36 5.64
C ALA A 68 -2.41 -3.54 4.49
N SER A 69 -3.38 -4.11 3.76
CA SER A 69 -4.10 -3.41 2.70
C SER A 69 -5.05 -2.33 3.22
N LEU A 70 -5.71 -2.57 4.36
CA LEU A 70 -6.52 -1.56 5.02
C LEU A 70 -5.65 -0.40 5.53
N GLY A 71 -4.48 -0.70 6.11
CA GLY A 71 -3.51 0.31 6.51
C GLY A 71 -3.06 1.16 5.33
N LEU A 72 -2.65 0.53 4.23
CA LEU A 72 -2.20 1.23 3.01
C LEU A 72 -3.33 2.08 2.37
N THR A 73 -4.55 1.55 2.30
CA THR A 73 -5.70 2.31 1.78
C THR A 73 -6.09 3.47 2.67
N LEU A 74 -5.94 3.37 3.99
CA LEU A 74 -6.12 4.49 4.91
C LEU A 74 -5.03 5.55 4.75
N ILE A 75 -3.76 5.14 4.67
CA ILE A 75 -2.62 6.06 4.51
C ILE A 75 -2.74 6.83 3.19
N ILE A 76 -3.06 6.16 2.07
CA ILE A 76 -3.23 6.80 0.76
C ILE A 76 -4.56 7.54 0.66
N GLY A 77 -5.63 6.96 1.20
CA GLY A 77 -7.00 7.46 1.03
C GLY A 77 -7.35 8.65 1.90
N TRP A 78 -6.75 8.77 3.08
CA TRP A 78 -6.98 9.92 3.96
C TRP A 78 -6.65 11.25 3.28
N PRO A 79 -5.44 11.48 2.70
CA PRO A 79 -5.13 12.77 2.07
C PRO A 79 -6.00 13.05 0.85
N LEU A 80 -6.43 12.01 0.11
CA LEU A 80 -7.39 12.15 -0.99
C LEU A 80 -8.77 12.61 -0.49
N ALA A 81 -9.32 11.94 0.53
CA ALA A 81 -10.60 12.27 1.11
C ALA A 81 -10.60 13.68 1.73
N HIS A 82 -9.52 14.04 2.43
CA HIS A 82 -9.33 15.39 2.97
C HIS A 82 -9.26 16.42 1.84
N GLY A 83 -8.51 16.13 0.77
CA GLY A 83 -8.47 16.99 -0.43
C GLY A 83 -9.86 17.23 -1.02
N TRP A 84 -10.67 16.18 -1.19
CA TRP A 84 -12.03 16.31 -1.72
C TRP A 84 -12.96 17.12 -0.82
N LEU A 85 -12.87 16.93 0.50
CA LEU A 85 -13.62 17.71 1.49
C LEU A 85 -13.28 19.20 1.44
N HIS A 86 -12.04 19.54 1.08
CA HIS A 86 -11.58 20.92 0.90
C HIS A 86 -11.71 21.44 -0.54
N GLY A 87 -12.45 20.74 -1.40
CA GLY A 87 -12.78 21.20 -2.76
C GLY A 87 -11.77 20.85 -3.85
N ALA A 88 -10.80 19.96 -3.57
CA ALA A 88 -9.89 19.47 -4.60
C ALA A 88 -10.63 18.62 -5.64
N PRO A 89 -10.28 18.71 -6.94
CA PRO A 89 -10.90 17.91 -7.97
C PRO A 89 -10.62 16.42 -7.75
N PHE A 90 -11.63 15.57 -7.95
CA PHE A 90 -11.49 14.12 -7.77
C PHE A 90 -10.34 13.52 -8.57
N PHE A 91 -10.20 13.93 -9.84
CA PHE A 91 -9.10 13.51 -10.73
C PHE A 91 -7.84 14.37 -10.62
N GLY A 92 -7.75 15.27 -9.63
CA GLY A 92 -6.58 16.11 -9.40
C GLY A 92 -5.33 15.32 -9.01
N ASN A 93 -5.51 14.14 -8.39
CA ASN A 93 -4.42 13.25 -7.99
C ASN A 93 -4.65 11.83 -8.51
N LEU A 94 -4.48 11.66 -9.83
CA LEU A 94 -4.59 10.38 -10.53
C LEU A 94 -3.64 9.32 -9.97
N HIS A 95 -2.43 9.71 -9.54
CA HIS A 95 -1.46 8.79 -8.95
C HIS A 95 -1.97 8.20 -7.64
N GLY A 96 -2.46 9.03 -6.72
CA GLY A 96 -3.06 8.57 -5.47
C GLY A 96 -4.30 7.71 -5.70
N LEU A 97 -5.16 8.10 -6.64
CA LEU A 97 -6.32 7.29 -7.04
C LEU A 97 -5.92 5.90 -7.57
N PHE A 98 -4.91 5.85 -8.42
CA PHE A 98 -4.39 4.59 -8.95
C PHE A 98 -3.88 3.69 -7.82
N LEU A 99 -3.06 4.23 -6.90
CA LEU A 99 -2.57 3.49 -5.75
C LEU A 99 -3.70 3.01 -4.84
N LEU A 100 -4.74 3.82 -4.64
CA LEU A 100 -5.90 3.45 -3.83
C LEU A 100 -6.70 2.29 -4.44
N LEU A 101 -6.96 2.35 -5.75
CA LEU A 101 -7.60 1.26 -6.52
C LEU A 101 -6.78 -0.03 -6.47
N VAL A 102 -5.46 0.10 -6.62
CA VAL A 102 -4.52 -1.02 -6.62
C VAL A 102 -4.40 -1.65 -5.23
N ALA A 103 -4.37 -0.84 -4.17
CA ALA A 103 -4.38 -1.32 -2.79
C ALA A 103 -5.70 -2.04 -2.46
N LEU A 104 -6.85 -1.51 -2.89
CA LEU A 104 -8.16 -2.19 -2.79
C LEU A 104 -8.19 -3.50 -3.58
N ALA A 105 -7.65 -3.52 -4.81
CA ALA A 105 -7.56 -4.73 -5.61
C ALA A 105 -6.69 -5.79 -4.92
N SER A 106 -5.61 -5.38 -4.25
CA SER A 106 -4.75 -6.27 -3.47
C SER A 106 -5.44 -6.80 -2.20
N ALA A 107 -6.30 -5.99 -1.57
CA ALA A 107 -7.13 -6.38 -0.43
C ALA A 107 -8.13 -7.47 -0.84
N LEU A 108 -8.84 -7.23 -1.96
CA LEU A 108 -9.85 -8.12 -2.52
C LEU A 108 -9.24 -9.41 -3.10
N GLY A 109 -8.06 -9.33 -3.73
CA GLY A 109 -7.35 -10.47 -4.30
C GLY A 109 -6.79 -11.43 -3.24
N GLY A 110 -6.55 -10.94 -2.02
CA GLY A 110 -6.20 -11.75 -0.86
C GLY A 110 -4.84 -12.46 -0.96
N ALA A 111 -4.56 -13.28 0.06
CA ALA A 111 -3.22 -13.81 0.34
C ALA A 111 -2.74 -15.00 -0.50
N GLY A 112 -3.53 -15.49 -1.45
CA GLY A 112 -3.09 -16.49 -2.44
C GLY A 112 -2.41 -17.71 -1.80
N LYS A 113 -1.74 -18.55 -2.60
CA LYS A 113 -1.03 -19.73 -2.09
C LYS A 113 0.37 -19.47 -1.51
N TRP A 114 0.96 -18.32 -1.83
CA TRP A 114 2.35 -17.97 -1.47
C TRP A 114 2.45 -17.06 -0.23
N SER A 115 1.41 -17.04 0.61
CA SER A 115 1.37 -16.26 1.85
C SER A 115 2.06 -17.01 2.98
N VAL A 116 2.91 -16.30 3.73
CA VAL A 116 3.51 -16.82 4.96
C VAL A 116 2.39 -17.04 5.98
N GLY A 117 2.16 -18.30 6.36
CA GLY A 117 1.10 -18.71 7.29
C GLY A 117 -0.01 -19.59 6.71
N ARG A 118 0.07 -19.98 5.43
CA ARG A 118 -0.82 -20.97 4.79
C ARG A 118 -0.13 -22.30 4.43
N GLY A 119 0.92 -22.65 5.17
CA GLY A 119 1.51 -23.99 5.17
C GLY A 119 0.64 -24.97 5.95
#